data_AF-A0A2N3BMP3-F1
#
_entry.id   AF-A0A2N3BMP3-F1
#
_cell.length_a   1.000
_cell.length_b   1.000
_cell.length_c   1.000
_cell.angle_alpha   90.00
_cell.angle_beta   90.00
_cell.angle_gamma   90.00
#
_symmetry.space_group_name_H-M   'P 1'
#
loop_
_entity.id
_entity.type
_entity.pdbx_description
1 polymer ?
#
loop_
_entity_poly.entity_id
_entity_poly.type
_entity_poly.pdbx_seq_one_letter_code
_entity_poly.pdbx_strand_id
1 'polypeptide(L)'
;MPLSHSTDQPLSARTVWGLGGLAALGIVALFFLTWQSQFAAPPGYLFDTPSQPVEAGYCLSVAQELGGGGYVDEAARFWVARLRGYDADMGRAIADGRARLGRDQAVQTARGVQWLFYAMDQCSNRAVSYGARFEAFG
;
A
#
# COMPACT_ATOMS: atom_id res chain seq x y z
N MET A 1 22.44 32.82 -50.40
CA MET A 1 21.60 31.68 -50.83
C MET A 1 22.44 30.83 -51.78
N PRO A 2 22.55 29.49 -51.65
CA PRO A 2 21.49 28.52 -51.31
C PRO A 2 21.79 27.64 -50.07
N LEU A 3 20.83 27.47 -49.16
CA LEU A 3 19.95 26.29 -48.98
C LEU A 3 20.69 24.99 -48.60
N SER A 4 20.93 24.82 -47.29
CA SER A 4 21.26 23.52 -46.69
C SER A 4 20.09 22.56 -46.88
N HIS A 5 20.34 21.52 -47.66
CA HIS A 5 19.44 20.40 -47.93
C HIS A 5 19.08 19.69 -46.61
N SER A 6 17.82 19.79 -46.17
CA SER A 6 17.29 18.89 -45.13
C SER A 6 17.31 17.48 -45.72
N THR A 7 18.11 16.60 -45.15
CA THR A 7 18.13 15.19 -45.52
C THR A 7 17.02 14.48 -44.74
N ASP A 8 15.78 14.68 -45.20
CA ASP A 8 14.64 13.89 -44.73
C ASP A 8 14.72 12.53 -45.43
N GLN A 9 15.63 11.65 -44.97
CA GLN A 9 15.64 10.26 -45.42
C GLN A 9 14.39 9.57 -44.87
N PRO A 10 13.46 9.08 -45.72
CA PRO A 10 12.28 8.37 -45.23
C PRO A 10 12.76 7.09 -44.54
N LEU A 11 12.58 7.02 -43.22
CA LEU A 11 12.87 5.84 -42.43
C LEU A 11 12.14 4.65 -43.06
N SER A 12 12.89 3.62 -43.43
CA SER A 12 12.31 2.44 -44.09
C SER A 12 11.27 1.79 -43.18
N ALA A 13 10.16 1.35 -43.74
CA ALA A 13 9.11 0.67 -42.98
C ALA A 13 9.67 -0.51 -42.16
N ARG A 14 10.68 -1.23 -42.69
CA ARG A 14 11.38 -2.30 -41.97
C ARG A 14 12.09 -1.82 -40.71
N THR A 15 12.68 -0.63 -40.74
CA THR A 15 13.35 -0.03 -39.58
C THR A 15 12.33 0.38 -38.52
N VAL A 16 11.22 0.99 -38.93
CA VAL A 16 10.14 1.42 -38.01
C VAL A 16 9.46 0.21 -37.36
N TRP A 17 9.09 -0.80 -38.15
CA TRP A 17 8.46 -2.02 -37.64
C TRP A 17 9.43 -2.89 -36.83
N GLY A 18 10.72 -2.95 -37.22
CA GLY A 18 11.74 -3.70 -36.49
C GLY A 18 12.07 -3.07 -35.12
N LEU A 19 12.32 -1.76 -35.09
CA LEU A 19 12.62 -1.04 -33.84
C LEU A 19 11.37 -1.00 -32.92
N GLY A 20 10.19 -0.78 -33.50
CA GLY A 20 8.92 -0.82 -32.78
C GLY A 20 8.62 -2.19 -32.16
N GLY A 21 8.90 -3.28 -32.89
CA GLY A 21 8.74 -4.64 -32.38
C GLY A 21 9.66 -4.96 -31.20
N LEU A 22 10.92 -4.54 -31.27
CA LEU A 22 11.87 -4.71 -30.16
C LEU A 22 11.49 -3.88 -28.93
N ALA A 23 11.04 -2.64 -29.13
CA ALA A 23 10.55 -1.80 -28.05
C ALA A 23 9.30 -2.41 -27.38
N ALA A 24 8.36 -2.92 -28.17
CA ALA A 24 7.16 -3.59 -27.65
C ALA A 24 7.51 -4.85 -26.83
N LEU A 25 8.44 -5.68 -27.31
CA LEU A 25 8.92 -6.84 -26.56
C LEU A 25 9.62 -6.44 -25.24
N GLY A 26 10.41 -5.36 -25.26
CA GLY A 26 11.02 -4.80 -24.06
C GLY A 26 9.98 -4.35 -23.03
N ILE A 27 8.93 -3.66 -23.48
CA ILE A 27 7.82 -3.22 -22.60
C ILE A 27 7.09 -4.43 -22.01
N VAL A 28 6.79 -5.46 -22.82
CA VAL A 28 6.13 -6.69 -22.33
C VAL A 28 7.01 -7.41 -21.31
N ALA A 29 8.32 -7.52 -21.57
CA ALA A 29 9.25 -8.13 -20.63
C ALA A 29 9.34 -7.35 -19.31
N LEU A 30 9.42 -6.02 -19.37
CA LEU A 30 9.42 -5.15 -18.19
C LEU A 30 8.09 -5.26 -17.41
N PHE A 31 6.96 -5.32 -18.11
CA PHE A 31 5.66 -5.54 -17.50
C PHE A 31 5.61 -6.90 -16.80
N PHE A 32 6.12 -7.96 -17.43
CA PHE A 32 6.13 -9.30 -16.84
C PHE A 32 7.05 -9.41 -15.61
N LEU A 33 8.24 -8.81 -15.68
CA LEU A 33 9.16 -8.76 -14.54
C LEU A 33 8.63 -7.91 -13.40
N THR A 34 7.97 -6.79 -13.71
CA THR A 34 7.34 -5.93 -12.70
C THR A 34 6.12 -6.61 -12.08
N TRP A 35 5.30 -7.28 -12.90
CA TRP A 35 4.20 -8.10 -12.42
C TRP A 35 4.75 -9.17 -11.46
N GLN A 36 5.72 -9.97 -11.88
CA GLN A 36 6.28 -11.03 -11.04
C GLN A 36 6.93 -10.50 -9.76
N SER A 37 7.62 -9.35 -9.81
CA SER A 37 8.29 -8.78 -8.63
C SER A 37 7.32 -8.23 -7.60
N GLN A 38 6.15 -7.72 -8.01
CA GLN A 38 5.07 -7.32 -7.10
C GLN A 38 4.47 -8.52 -6.33
N PHE A 39 4.63 -9.75 -6.84
CA PHE A 39 4.23 -10.98 -6.15
C PHE A 39 5.38 -11.65 -5.36
N ALA A 40 6.63 -11.24 -5.59
CA ALA A 40 7.82 -11.89 -5.01
C ALA A 40 8.30 -11.27 -3.69
N ALA A 41 7.97 -10.01 -3.41
CA ALA A 41 8.13 -9.44 -2.08
C ALA A 41 6.94 -9.88 -1.22
N PRO A 42 7.13 -10.63 -0.11
CA PRO A 42 6.05 -10.80 0.85
C PRO A 42 5.63 -9.38 1.25
N PRO A 43 4.36 -8.98 1.09
CA PRO A 43 3.93 -7.71 1.60
C PRO A 43 4.15 -7.78 3.11
N GLY A 44 5.22 -7.14 3.60
CA GLY A 44 5.47 -7.03 5.02
C GLY A 44 4.20 -6.56 5.70
N TYR A 45 3.97 -7.00 6.94
CA TYR A 45 2.84 -6.46 7.67
C TYR A 45 3.03 -4.96 7.86
N LEU A 46 1.93 -4.21 7.87
CA LEU A 46 1.94 -2.77 7.97
C LEU A 46 2.82 -2.32 9.14
N PHE A 47 3.62 -1.27 8.89
CA PHE A 47 4.55 -0.70 9.86
C PHE A 47 5.50 -1.75 10.45
N ASP A 48 5.99 -2.69 9.63
CA ASP A 48 6.90 -3.77 10.03
C ASP A 48 6.43 -4.52 11.29
N THR A 49 5.11 -4.72 11.41
CA THR A 49 4.57 -5.54 12.49
C THR A 49 4.99 -7.01 12.28
N PRO A 50 5.16 -7.79 13.36
CA PRO A 50 5.71 -9.15 13.24
C PRO A 50 4.69 -10.19 12.76
N SER A 51 3.38 -9.88 12.83
CA SER A 51 2.31 -10.82 12.49
C SER A 51 0.99 -10.11 12.19
N GLN A 52 0.07 -10.79 11.50
CA GLN A 52 -1.27 -10.27 11.19
C GLN A 52 -2.11 -9.88 12.43
N PRO A 53 -2.08 -10.64 13.55
CA PRO A 53 -2.75 -10.20 14.77
C PRO A 53 -2.18 -8.88 15.32
N VAL A 54 -0.85 -8.73 15.32
CA VAL A 54 -0.20 -7.50 15.81
C VAL A 54 -0.48 -6.32 14.86
N GLU A 55 -0.53 -6.55 13.55
CA GLU A 55 -0.96 -5.57 12.56
C GLU A 55 -2.39 -5.08 12.85
N ALA A 56 -3.32 -6.01 13.07
CA ALA A 56 -4.70 -5.68 13.38
C ALA A 56 -4.82 -4.93 14.73
N GLY A 57 -4.03 -5.31 15.73
CA GLY A 57 -3.93 -4.61 17.01
C GLY A 57 -3.38 -3.18 16.87
N TYR A 58 -2.39 -2.98 16.00
CA TYR A 58 -1.85 -1.66 15.68
C TYR A 58 -2.94 -0.79 15.01
N CYS A 59 -3.59 -1.30 13.97
CA CYS A 59 -4.62 -0.56 13.24
C CYS A 59 -5.86 -0.25 14.08
N LEU A 60 -6.25 -1.16 14.99
CA LEU A 60 -7.26 -0.87 16.00
C LEU A 60 -6.83 0.28 16.93
N SER A 61 -5.59 0.26 17.39
CA SER A 61 -5.05 1.30 18.28
C SER A 61 -5.03 2.66 17.58
N VAL A 62 -4.67 2.72 16.29
CA VAL A 62 -4.72 3.96 15.50
C VAL A 62 -6.14 4.52 15.44
N ALA A 63 -7.13 3.69 15.13
CA ALA A 63 -8.53 4.12 15.07
C ALA A 63 -9.05 4.63 16.43
N GLN A 64 -8.60 4.02 17.53
CA GLN A 64 -8.95 4.45 18.89
C GLN A 64 -8.30 5.81 19.25
N GLU A 65 -7.06 6.04 18.85
CA GLU A 65 -6.34 7.30 19.13
C GLU A 65 -6.90 8.50 18.34
N LEU A 66 -7.45 8.29 17.14
CA LEU A 66 -8.06 9.37 16.35
C LEU A 66 -9.37 9.90 16.95
N GLY A 67 -9.98 9.17 17.89
CA GLY A 67 -11.32 9.47 18.38
C GLY A 67 -12.35 9.05 17.34
N GLY A 68 -13.29 8.18 17.74
CA GLY A 68 -14.23 7.52 16.84
C GLY A 68 -15.11 8.44 16.00
N GLY A 69 -15.86 7.82 15.09
CA GLY A 69 -16.84 8.45 14.21
C GLY A 69 -16.68 8.06 12.73
N GLY A 70 -17.80 7.94 12.02
CA GLY A 70 -17.84 7.66 10.58
C GLY A 70 -17.02 6.42 10.18
N TYR A 71 -16.19 6.58 9.15
CA TYR A 71 -15.35 5.49 8.63
C TYR A 71 -14.31 4.97 9.64
N VAL A 72 -13.91 5.78 10.64
CA VAL A 72 -12.95 5.36 11.68
C VAL A 72 -13.57 4.29 12.58
N ASP A 73 -14.86 4.42 12.90
CA ASP A 73 -15.58 3.39 13.68
C ASP A 73 -15.80 2.11 12.87
N GLU A 74 -16.08 2.23 11.58
CA GLU A 74 -16.17 1.08 10.68
C GLU A 74 -14.85 0.31 10.63
N ALA A 75 -13.72 1.02 10.54
CA ALA A 75 -12.40 0.40 10.56
C ALA A 75 -12.09 -0.23 11.91
N ALA A 76 -12.39 0.45 13.02
CA ALA A 76 -12.22 -0.11 14.36
C ALA A 76 -13.02 -1.41 14.52
N ARG A 77 -14.28 -1.45 14.08
CA ARG A 77 -15.12 -2.65 14.09
C ARG A 77 -14.53 -3.77 13.23
N PHE A 78 -14.06 -3.45 12.03
CA PHE A 78 -13.41 -4.42 11.15
C PHE A 78 -12.18 -5.05 11.81
N TRP A 79 -11.29 -4.23 12.37
CA TRP A 79 -10.05 -4.72 12.98
C TRP A 79 -10.30 -5.54 14.25
N VAL A 80 -11.29 -5.16 15.07
CA VAL A 80 -11.74 -5.99 16.20
C VAL A 80 -12.31 -7.32 15.73
N ALA A 81 -13.18 -7.32 14.71
CA ALA A 81 -13.75 -8.56 14.17
C ALA A 81 -12.67 -9.49 13.60
N ARG A 82 -11.68 -8.91 12.91
CA ARG A 82 -10.55 -9.67 12.37
C ARG A 82 -9.64 -10.24 13.45
N LEU A 83 -9.37 -9.47 14.51
CA LEU A 83 -8.64 -9.95 15.70
C LEU A 83 -9.33 -11.16 16.34
N ARG A 84 -10.67 -11.13 16.46
CA ARG A 84 -11.46 -12.26 16.97
C ARG A 84 -11.43 -13.49 16.07
N GLY A 85 -11.14 -13.31 14.78
CA GLY A 85 -11.03 -14.40 13.81
C GLY A 85 -9.68 -15.11 13.80
N TYR A 86 -8.70 -14.65 14.57
CA TYR A 86 -7.41 -15.31 14.69
C TYR A 86 -7.38 -16.24 15.92
N ASP A 87 -6.71 -17.39 15.80
CA ASP A 87 -6.43 -18.31 16.92
C ASP A 87 -5.32 -17.81 17.88
N ALA A 88 -5.11 -16.49 17.94
CA ALA A 88 -4.07 -15.84 18.75
C ALA A 88 -4.67 -15.15 19.98
N ASP A 89 -3.84 -14.91 21.01
CA ASP A 89 -4.24 -14.09 22.16
C ASP A 89 -4.48 -12.64 21.71
N MET A 90 -5.77 -12.28 21.63
CA MET A 90 -6.21 -10.95 21.21
C MET A 90 -5.66 -9.84 22.12
N GLY A 91 -5.61 -10.07 23.43
CA GLY A 91 -5.12 -9.07 24.39
C GLY A 91 -3.64 -8.77 24.17
N ARG A 92 -2.84 -9.83 23.97
CA ARG A 92 -1.42 -9.69 23.65
C ARG A 92 -1.19 -9.01 22.30
N ALA A 93 -1.95 -9.39 21.27
CA ALA A 93 -1.84 -8.78 19.94
C ALA A 93 -2.16 -7.28 19.95
N ILE A 94 -3.19 -6.87 20.70
CA ILE A 94 -3.53 -5.45 20.89
C ILE A 94 -2.42 -4.72 21.66
N ALA A 95 -1.92 -5.31 22.75
CA ALA A 95 -0.85 -4.70 23.55
C ALA A 95 0.42 -4.49 22.73
N ASP A 96 0.84 -5.50 21.97
CA ASP A 96 2.02 -5.43 21.09
C ASP A 96 1.83 -4.40 19.97
N GLY A 97 0.63 -4.34 19.38
CA GLY A 97 0.25 -3.36 18.37
C GLY A 97 0.27 -1.92 18.90
N ARG A 98 -0.32 -1.69 20.08
CA ARG A 98 -0.31 -0.39 20.77
C ARG A 98 1.10 0.04 21.16
N ALA A 99 1.93 -0.90 21.62
CA ALA A 99 3.33 -0.61 21.93
C ALA A 99 4.12 -0.20 20.67
N ARG A 100 3.83 -0.82 19.51
CA ARG A 100 4.42 -0.40 18.23
C ARG A 100 3.94 1.00 17.83
N LEU A 101 2.64 1.30 17.94
CA LEU A 101 2.11 2.64 17.69
C LEU A 101 2.78 3.71 18.55
N GLY A 102 2.98 3.44 19.84
CA GLY A 102 3.69 4.35 20.73
C GLY A 102 5.15 4.62 20.30
N ARG A 103 5.86 3.59 19.82
CA ARG A 103 7.21 3.76 19.26
C ARG A 103 7.19 4.61 17.98
N ASP A 104 6.26 4.33 17.09
CA ASP A 104 6.16 5.05 15.81
C ASP A 104 5.77 6.52 16.05
N GLN A 105 4.87 6.80 17.00
CA GLN A 105 4.54 8.17 17.42
C GLN A 105 5.74 8.89 18.04
N ALA A 106 6.54 8.23 18.88
CA ALA A 106 7.73 8.82 19.47
C ALA A 106 8.76 9.20 18.39
N VAL A 107 8.96 8.35 17.38
CA VAL A 107 9.81 8.66 16.21
C VAL A 107 9.23 9.81 15.39
N GLN A 108 7.91 9.83 15.22
CA GLN A 108 7.19 10.78 14.38
C GLN A 108 6.66 11.99 15.17
N THR A 109 7.27 12.33 16.31
CA THR A 109 6.79 13.39 17.22
C THR A 109 6.53 14.71 16.50
N ALA A 110 7.37 15.07 15.52
CA ALA A 110 7.21 16.29 14.73
C ALA A 110 5.95 16.31 13.84
N ARG A 111 5.40 15.14 13.47
CA ARG A 111 4.19 14.99 12.64
C ARG A 111 2.92 14.93 13.49
N GLY A 112 3.03 14.52 14.76
CA GLY A 112 1.91 14.46 15.71
C GLY A 112 0.67 13.77 15.13
N VAL A 113 -0.47 14.46 15.12
CA VAL A 113 -1.75 13.92 14.65
C VAL A 113 -1.78 13.58 13.16
N GLN A 114 -0.97 14.22 12.32
CA GLN A 114 -0.92 13.91 10.88
C GLN A 114 -0.40 12.50 10.63
N TRP A 115 0.49 12.00 11.49
CA TRP A 115 0.94 10.62 11.43
C TRP A 115 -0.21 9.64 11.68
N LEU A 116 -1.11 9.95 12.62
CA LEU A 116 -2.27 9.11 12.91
C LEU A 116 -3.23 9.03 11.71
N PHE A 117 -3.51 10.15 11.05
CA PHE A 117 -4.33 10.14 9.83
C PHE A 117 -3.68 9.35 8.69
N TYR A 118 -2.37 9.51 8.49
CA TYR A 118 -1.62 8.69 7.53
C TYR A 118 -1.70 7.20 7.89
N ALA A 119 -1.48 6.85 9.16
CA ALA A 119 -1.54 5.47 9.60
C ALA A 119 -2.94 4.87 9.43
N MET A 120 -3.98 5.68 9.64
CA MET A 120 -5.37 5.29 9.47
C MET A 120 -5.72 5.02 8.01
N ASP A 121 -5.23 5.85 7.08
CA ASP A 121 -5.38 5.63 5.64
C ASP A 121 -4.71 4.31 5.21
N GLN A 122 -3.47 4.08 5.64
CA GLN A 122 -2.77 2.82 5.35
C GLN A 122 -3.51 1.60 5.91
N CYS A 123 -3.97 1.68 7.16
CA CYS A 123 -4.79 0.65 7.77
C CYS A 123 -6.12 0.44 7.01
N SER A 124 -6.77 1.50 6.55
CA SER A 124 -8.02 1.37 5.79
C SER A 124 -7.79 0.70 4.43
N ASN A 125 -6.74 1.09 3.72
CA ASN A 125 -6.35 0.46 2.45
C ASN A 125 -6.01 -1.03 2.62
N ARG A 126 -5.30 -1.37 3.71
CA ARG A 126 -5.02 -2.77 4.06
C ARG A 126 -6.30 -3.53 4.41
N ALA A 127 -7.21 -2.92 5.16
CA ALA A 127 -8.49 -3.53 5.48
C ALA A 127 -9.28 -3.88 4.21
N VAL A 128 -9.31 -2.99 3.20
CA VAL A 128 -9.92 -3.29 1.89
C VAL A 128 -9.25 -4.50 1.22
N SER A 129 -7.92 -4.58 1.24
CA SER A 129 -7.20 -5.75 0.71
C SER A 129 -7.54 -7.06 1.45
N TYR A 130 -7.98 -6.97 2.71
CA TYR A 130 -8.49 -8.08 3.51
C TYR A 130 -10.00 -8.29 3.40
N GLY A 131 -10.67 -7.58 2.50
CA GLY A 131 -12.10 -7.74 2.21
C GLY A 131 -13.04 -6.83 2.99
N ALA A 132 -12.53 -5.80 3.67
CA ALA A 132 -13.39 -4.79 4.27
C ALA A 132 -14.21 -4.05 3.20
N ARG A 133 -15.47 -3.78 3.50
CA ARG A 133 -16.34 -2.88 2.75
C ARG A 133 -16.77 -1.78 3.68
N PHE A 134 -16.28 -0.57 3.42
CA PHE A 134 -16.66 0.61 4.17
C PHE A 134 -17.89 1.23 3.51
N GLU A 135 -18.94 1.45 4.29
CA GLU A 135 -20.15 2.13 3.82
C GLU A 135 -19.83 3.59 3.48
N ALA A 136 -18.84 4.17 4.16
CA ALA A 136 -18.33 5.50 3.87
C ALA A 136 -17.73 5.67 2.44
N PHE A 137 -17.44 4.59 1.72
CA PHE A 137 -16.93 4.62 0.34
C PHE A 137 -17.93 4.08 -0.70
N GLY A 138 -19.16 3.76 -0.28
CA GLY A 138 -20.23 3.16 -1.10
C GLY A 138 -21.23 4.14 -1.68
#